data_AF-A0A4P5ZHC3-F1
#
_entry.id   AF-A0A4P5ZHC3-F1
#
_cell.length_a   1.000
_cell.length_b   1.000
_cell.length_c   1.000
_cell.angle_alpha   90.00
_cell.angle_beta   90.00
_cell.angle_gamma   90.00
#
_symmetry.space_group_name_H-M   'P 1'
#
loop_
_entity.id
_entity.type
_entity.pdbx_description
1 polymer ?
#
loop_
_entity_poly.entity_id
_entity_poly.type
_entity_poly.pdbx_seq_one_letter_code
_entity_poly.pdbx_strand_id
1 'polypeptide(L)' 'MILTLEPTPHLVLHTEGGNRYLPLMGKNYWTFGRSEDNTFVVKDRWMSRNHAMLQRMENGEFF' A
#
# COMPACT_ATOMS: atom_id res chain seq x y z
N MET A 1 -8.71 30.28 -6.47
CA MET A 1 -7.99 29.38 -5.56
C MET A 1 -7.69 28.11 -6.34
N ILE A 2 -6.44 27.89 -6.73
CA ILE A 2 -6.05 26.68 -7.46
C ILE A 2 -5.71 25.65 -6.37
N LEU A 3 -6.51 24.60 -6.24
CA LEU A 3 -6.21 23.48 -5.35
C LEU A 3 -5.11 22.66 -6.02
N THR A 4 -3.85 22.87 -5.64
CA THR A 4 -2.80 21.90 -5.92
C THR A 4 -3.05 20.70 -5.02
N LEU A 5 -3.64 19.64 -5.58
CA LEU A 5 -3.68 18.33 -4.93
C LEU A 5 -2.24 17.83 -4.86
N GLU A 6 -1.59 18.05 -3.72
CA GLU A 6 -0.27 17.48 -3.45
C GLU A 6 -0.32 15.98 -3.76
N PRO A 7 0.63 15.45 -4.56
CA PRO A 7 0.63 14.04 -4.94
C PRO A 7 0.69 13.19 -3.68
N THR A 8 -0.41 12.50 -3.40
CA THR A 8 -0.51 11.63 -2.23
C THR A 8 0.36 10.39 -2.46
N PRO A 9 1.29 10.06 -1.55
CA PRO A 9 2.09 8.85 -1.69
C PRO A 9 1.17 7.63 -1.75
N HIS A 10 1.37 6.78 -2.75
CA HIS A 10 0.54 5.62 -2.99
C HIS A 10 1.37 4.49 -3.60
N LEU A 11 0.92 3.25 -3.39
CA LEU A 11 1.41 2.10 -4.14
C LEU A 11 0.48 1.83 -5.32
N VAL A 12 1.07 1.42 -6.44
CA VAL A 12 0.32 0.94 -7.61
C VAL A 12 0.45 -0.58 -7.65
N LEU A 13 -0.67 -1.26 -7.46
CA LEU A 13 -0.76 -2.70 -7.64
C LEU A 13 -1.22 -2.99 -9.07
N HIS A 14 -0.33 -3.57 -9.87
CA HIS A 14 -0.63 -4.01 -11.21
C HIS A 14 -1.24 -5.42 -11.18
N THR A 15 -2.45 -5.57 -11.72
CA THR A 15 -3.15 -6.86 -11.83
C THR A 15 -3.64 -7.08 -13.26
N GLU A 16 -4.02 -8.31 -13.61
CA GLU A 16 -4.64 -8.61 -14.91
C GLU A 16 -5.94 -7.82 -15.12
N GLY A 17 -6.66 -7.50 -14.04
CA GLY A 17 -7.86 -6.66 -14.06
C GLY A 17 -7.59 -5.15 -14.09
N GLY A 18 -6.33 -4.72 -14.18
CA GLY A 18 -5.91 -3.32 -14.21
C GLY A 18 -5.14 -2.88 -12.96
N ASN A 19 -4.94 -1.56 -12.85
CA ASN A 19 -4.14 -0.96 -11.79
C ASN A 19 -5.03 -0.57 -10.60
N ARG A 20 -4.59 -0.89 -9.38
CA ARG A 20 -5.21 -0.43 -8.14
C ARG A 20 -4.25 0.50 -7.40
N TYR A 21 -4.77 1.66 -7.02
CA TYR A 21 -4.04 2.66 -6.26
C TYR A 21 -4.31 2.49 -4.76
N LEU A 22 -3.26 2.30 -3.99
CA LEU A 22 -3.31 2.03 -2.55
C LEU A 22 -2.70 3.22 -1.79
N PRO A 23 -3.52 4.11 -1.20
CA PRO A 23 -3.02 5.34 -0.59
C PRO A 23 -2.24 5.04 0.70
N LEU A 24 -1.08 5.67 0.85
CA LEU A 24 -0.20 5.57 2.02
C LEU A 24 -0.48 6.72 2.99
N MET A 25 -1.70 6.76 3.54
CA MET A 25 -2.18 7.86 4.38
C MET A 25 -2.59 7.40 5.79
N GLY A 26 -2.39 8.27 6.77
CA GLY A 26 -2.90 8.12 8.13
C GLY A 26 -2.27 7.00 8.97
N LYS A 27 -1.25 6.32 8.45
CA LYS A 27 -0.52 5.24 9.14
C LYS A 27 0.99 5.38 8.89
N ASN A 28 1.78 4.76 9.77
CA ASN A 28 3.24 4.70 9.63
C ASN A 28 3.72 3.34 9.09
N TYR A 29 2.82 2.36 8.93
CA TYR A 29 3.16 1.10 8.30
C TYR A 29 1.93 0.45 7.64
N TRP A 30 2.20 -0.39 6.65
CA TRP A 30 1.21 -1.15 5.90
C TRP A 30 1.73 -2.56 5.67
N THR A 31 0.88 -3.55 5.93
CA THR A 31 1.18 -4.96 5.69
C THR A 31 0.52 -5.45 4.41
N PHE A 32 1.21 -6.37 3.71
CA PHE A 32 0.76 -6.97 2.46
C PHE A 32 0.69 -8.48 2.60
N GLY A 33 -0.38 -9.08 2.10
CA GLY A 33 -0.53 -10.52 2.11
C GLY A 33 -1.93 -10.95 1.70
N ARG A 34 -2.14 -12.26 1.58
CA ARG A 34 -3.48 -12.80 1.30
C ARG A 34 -4.39 -12.91 2.52
N SER A 35 -3.86 -12.79 3.75
CA SER A 35 -4.71 -12.79 4.96
C SER A 35 -5.53 -11.52 5.04
N GLU A 36 -6.76 -11.61 5.54
CA GLU A 36 -7.64 -10.46 5.73
C GLU A 36 -7.14 -9.48 6.81
N ASP A 37 -6.20 -9.93 7.64
CA ASP A 37 -5.56 -9.11 8.68
C ASP A 37 -4.52 -8.12 8.11
N ASN A 38 -4.19 -8.22 6.82
CA ASN A 38 -3.25 -7.29 6.18
C ASN A 38 -3.92 -5.97 5.85
N THR A 39 -3.13 -4.88 5.91
CA THR A 39 -3.62 -3.56 5.49
C THR A 39 -4.00 -3.55 4.01
N PHE A 40 -3.21 -4.24 3.19
CA PHE A 40 -3.49 -4.44 1.78
C PHE A 40 -3.59 -5.93 1.48
N VAL A 41 -4.84 -6.38 1.31
CA VAL A 41 -5.16 -7.76 0.98
C VAL A 41 -5.06 -7.97 -0.52
N VAL A 42 -4.17 -8.88 -0.93
CA VAL A 42 -4.05 -9.34 -2.31
C VAL A 42 -4.48 -10.80 -2.34
N LYS A 43 -5.65 -11.06 -2.94
CA LYS A 43 -6.30 -12.39 -2.98
C LYS A 43 -5.67 -13.31 -4.03
N ASP A 44 -4.35 -13.42 -4.01
CA ASP A 44 -3.60 -14.35 -4.85
C ASP A 44 -3.26 -15.61 -4.04
N ARG A 45 -3.52 -16.79 -4.62
CA ARG A 45 -3.25 -18.07 -3.96
C ARG A 45 -1.77 -18.31 -3.69
N TRP A 46 -0.88 -17.73 -4.47
CA TRP A 46 0.58 -17.87 -4.35
C TRP A 46 1.20 -16.82 -3.43
N MET A 47 0.46 -15.76 -3.09
CA MET A 47 0.94 -14.81 -2.09
C MET A 47 0.89 -15.44 -0.69
N SER A 48 1.94 -15.19 0.10
CA SER A 48 1.99 -15.56 1.51
C SER A 48 0.85 -14.91 2.30
N ARG A 49 0.43 -15.54 3.41
CA ARG A 49 -0.57 -14.94 4.32
C ARG A 49 -0.12 -13.58 4.84
N ASN A 50 1.14 -13.48 5.24
CA ASN A 50 1.85 -12.24 5.57
C ASN A 50 3.10 -12.23 4.71
N HIS A 51 3.18 -11.31 3.76
CA HIS A 51 4.19 -11.35 2.70
C HIS A 51 5.24 -10.26 2.87
N ALA A 52 4.82 -9.03 3.14
CA ALA A 52 5.71 -7.90 3.32
C ALA A 52 5.11 -6.84 4.24
N MET A 53 5.94 -5.89 4.65
CA MET A 53 5.55 -4.68 5.34
C MET A 53 6.27 -3.49 4.70
N LEU A 54 5.55 -2.39 4.53
CA LEU A 54 6.10 -1.09 4.17
C LEU A 54 5.95 -0.20 5.40
N GLN A 55 7.03 0.45 5.82
CA GLN A 55 7.06 1.33 6.97
C GLN A 55 7.56 2.71 6.56
N ARG A 56 6.81 3.74 6.94
CA ARG A 56 7.24 5.13 6.88
C ARG A 56 7.98 5.49 8.16
N MET A 57 9.22 5.93 8.00
CA MET A 57 10.08 6.39 9.07
C MET A 57 9.75 7.84 9.45
N GLU A 58 10.16 8.26 10.65
CA GLU A 58 9.96 9.63 11.14
C GLU A 58 10.65 10.68 10.25
N ASN A 59 11.78 10.31 9.63
CA ASN A 59 12.50 11.14 8.67
C ASN A 59 11.79 11.26 7.30
N GLY A 60 10.65 10.58 7.11
CA GLY A 60 9.87 10.60 5.88
C GLY A 60 10.25 9.54 4.84
N GLU A 61 11.29 8.73 5.09
CA GLU A 61 11.69 7.63 4.21
C GLU A 61 10.77 6.42 4.35
N PHE A 62 10.76 5.54 3.34
CA PHE A 62 9.98 4.30 3.32
C PHE A 62 10.90 3.09 3.23
N PHE A 63 10.63 2.05 4.03
CA PHE A 63 11.33 0.76 4.06
C PHE A 63 10.38 -0.41 3.92
#